data_AF-A0A497CRT3-F1
#
_entry.id   AF-A0A497CRT3-F1
#
_cell.length_a   1.000
_cell.length_b   1.000
_cell.length_c   1.000
_cell.angle_alpha   90.00
_cell.angle_beta   90.00
_cell.angle_gamma   90.00
#
_symmetry.space_group_name_H-M   'P 1'
#
loop_
_entity.id
_entity.type
_entity.pdbx_description
1 polymer ?
#
loop_
_entity_poly.entity_id
_entity_poly.type
_entity_poly.pdbx_seq_one_letter_code
_entity_poly.pdbx_strand_id
1 'polypeptide(L)'
;MEGSQGNFRVTLNKTPRYIDESKCTACGDCAEVCPVVLPSEYDQALVTRKATFKKYAQAIPGSFSIQKADKAPCRLACPAGLNVQGYVQMVKEGKYKESLEIIMKDLPLPGVLGRICPHGCEDACRRAQVDDPVAIRDLKRLAADQFDPRDIEIACAPKRDEKVAIIGSGPAGLSAAYHLARKGIQSVIYEALPEPGGMLRVGIPDHRLPRKVLDTEIELIQNLGVEIKTNAPLGPDLTVDDLFEKGFKAVYLAIGAHRGIDLGVPG
;
A
#
# COMPACT_ATOMS: atom_id res chain seq x y z
N MET A 1 -36.19 -25.22 -4.63
CA MET A 1 -36.82 -25.43 -5.95
C MET A 1 -38.22 -25.91 -5.68
N GLU A 2 -39.22 -25.25 -6.25
CA GLU A 2 -40.64 -25.53 -6.00
C GLU A 2 -41.36 -25.71 -7.33
N GLY A 3 -42.33 -26.62 -7.41
CA GLY A 3 -43.13 -26.86 -8.62
C GLY A 3 -42.99 -28.26 -9.20
N SER A 4 -43.48 -28.45 -10.43
CA SER A 4 -43.58 -29.74 -11.12
C SER A 4 -42.74 -29.77 -12.39
N GLN A 5 -42.62 -30.95 -13.01
CA GLN A 5 -41.92 -31.11 -14.29
C GLN A 5 -42.44 -30.13 -15.34
N GLY A 6 -41.54 -29.34 -15.93
CA GLY A 6 -41.87 -28.31 -16.92
C GLY A 6 -42.41 -26.98 -16.37
N ASN A 7 -42.74 -26.90 -15.07
CA ASN A 7 -43.18 -25.67 -14.42
C ASN A 7 -42.66 -25.61 -12.98
N PHE A 8 -41.41 -25.18 -12.83
CA PHE A 8 -40.77 -25.02 -11.54
C PHE A 8 -40.13 -23.65 -11.40
N ARG A 9 -40.05 -23.19 -10.15
CA ARG A 9 -39.34 -21.99 -9.74
C ARG A 9 -38.09 -22.38 -8.97
N VAL A 10 -36.96 -21.83 -9.38
CA VAL A 10 -35.68 -21.98 -8.69
C VAL A 10 -35.23 -20.63 -8.18
N THR A 11 -34.87 -20.58 -6.90
CA THR A 11 -34.09 -19.48 -6.35
C THR A 11 -32.62 -19.84 -6.51
N LEU A 12 -31.88 -19.02 -7.26
CA LEU A 12 -30.45 -19.22 -7.47
C LEU A 12 -29.67 -18.29 -6.56
N ASN A 13 -28.75 -18.85 -5.78
CA ASN A 13 -27.77 -18.05 -5.05
C ASN A 13 -26.67 -17.63 -6.01
N LYS A 14 -26.63 -16.35 -6.36
CA LYS A 14 -25.61 -15.77 -7.23
C LYS A 14 -24.52 -15.11 -6.39
N THR A 15 -23.32 -15.67 -6.42
CA THR A 15 -22.14 -15.06 -5.79
C THR A 15 -21.42 -14.12 -6.77
N PRO A 16 -20.67 -13.12 -6.27
CA PRO A 16 -19.85 -12.25 -7.12
C PRO A 16 -18.80 -13.06 -7.90
N ARG A 17 -18.67 -12.80 -9.21
CA ARG A 17 -17.66 -13.47 -10.07
C ARG A 17 -16.32 -12.73 -10.15
N TYR A 18 -16.32 -11.43 -9.83
CA TYR A 18 -15.17 -10.51 -9.97
C TYR A 18 -14.54 -10.43 -11.38
N ILE A 19 -15.18 -11.04 -12.37
CA ILE A 19 -14.91 -10.90 -13.80
C ILE A 19 -16.21 -10.48 -14.45
N ASP A 20 -16.13 -9.46 -15.30
CA ASP A 20 -17.26 -8.98 -16.09
C ASP A 20 -17.59 -9.99 -17.18
N GLU A 21 -18.71 -10.68 -17.02
CA GLU A 21 -19.17 -11.72 -17.93
C GLU A 21 -19.41 -11.19 -19.36
N SER A 22 -19.81 -9.92 -19.50
CA SER A 22 -20.04 -9.30 -20.81
C SER A 22 -18.77 -9.05 -21.61
N LYS A 23 -17.61 -9.00 -20.93
CA LYS A 23 -16.28 -8.75 -21.53
C LYS A 23 -15.42 -10.00 -21.61
N CYS A 24 -15.79 -11.06 -20.89
CA CYS A 24 -15.00 -12.28 -20.82
C CYS A 24 -15.15 -13.11 -22.10
N THR A 25 -14.06 -13.28 -22.84
CA THR A 25 -14.00 -14.12 -24.05
C THR A 25 -13.73 -15.59 -23.76
N ALA A 26 -13.59 -15.96 -22.48
CA ALA A 26 -13.25 -17.30 -22.02
C ALA A 26 -11.93 -17.88 -22.59
N CYS A 27 -10.96 -17.03 -22.95
CA CYS A 27 -9.65 -17.43 -23.48
C CYS A 27 -8.77 -18.21 -22.48
N GLY A 28 -8.82 -17.84 -21.19
CA GLY A 28 -8.05 -18.51 -20.13
C GLY A 28 -6.77 -17.79 -19.69
N ASP A 29 -6.36 -16.71 -20.37
CA ASP A 29 -5.14 -15.96 -20.05
C ASP A 29 -5.06 -15.55 -18.57
N CYS A 30 -6.21 -15.17 -17.99
CA CYS A 30 -6.30 -14.78 -16.59
C CYS A 30 -5.97 -15.92 -15.61
N ALA A 31 -6.20 -17.18 -15.99
CA ALA A 31 -5.83 -18.36 -15.20
C ALA A 31 -4.34 -18.65 -15.35
N GLU A 32 -3.79 -18.55 -16.56
CA GLU A 32 -2.37 -18.78 -16.82
C GLU A 32 -1.47 -17.85 -15.99
N VAL A 33 -1.77 -16.55 -15.98
CA VAL A 33 -0.98 -15.55 -15.24
C VAL A 33 -1.26 -15.52 -13.73
N CYS A 34 -2.26 -16.27 -13.26
CA CYS A 34 -2.67 -16.22 -11.86
C CYS A 34 -1.61 -16.82 -10.94
N PRO A 35 -1.13 -16.07 -9.93
CA PRO A 35 -0.12 -16.56 -9.01
C PRO A 35 -0.72 -17.45 -7.91
N VAL A 36 -2.04 -17.39 -7.69
CA VAL A 36 -2.68 -18.10 -6.59
C VAL A 36 -3.14 -19.49 -7.04
N VAL A 37 -2.65 -20.52 -6.35
CA VAL A 37 -3.03 -21.92 -6.55
C VAL A 37 -3.91 -22.38 -5.39
N LEU A 38 -5.03 -23.03 -5.71
CA LEU A 38 -6.02 -23.55 -4.78
C LEU A 38 -6.41 -25.00 -5.15
N PRO A 39 -6.91 -25.82 -4.23
CA PRO A 39 -7.50 -27.11 -4.56
C PRO A 39 -8.73 -26.95 -5.49
N SER A 40 -8.89 -27.85 -6.45
CA SER A 40 -10.08 -27.86 -7.33
C SER A 40 -11.28 -28.48 -6.62
N GLU A 41 -12.28 -27.67 -6.30
CA GLU A 41 -13.55 -28.13 -5.70
C GLU A 41 -14.32 -29.08 -6.64
N TYR A 42 -14.24 -28.87 -7.96
CA TYR A 42 -14.91 -29.73 -8.94
C TYR A 42 -14.29 -31.14 -8.96
N ASP A 43 -12.97 -31.22 -8.89
CA ASP A 43 -12.22 -32.48 -8.87
C ASP A 43 -11.99 -33.00 -7.44
N GLN A 44 -12.81 -32.60 -6.47
CA GLN A 44 -12.75 -33.05 -5.08
C GLN A 44 -11.36 -32.92 -4.44
N ALA A 45 -10.65 -31.83 -4.73
CA ALA A 45 -9.28 -31.55 -4.29
C ALA A 45 -8.21 -32.56 -4.74
N LEU A 46 -8.50 -33.42 -5.71
CA LEU A 46 -7.53 -34.36 -6.30
C LEU A 46 -6.49 -33.66 -7.19
N VAL A 47 -6.85 -32.48 -7.73
CA VAL A 47 -5.95 -31.62 -8.50
C VAL A 47 -6.03 -30.18 -8.01
N THR A 48 -5.04 -29.38 -8.39
CA THR A 48 -5.03 -27.94 -8.13
C THR A 48 -5.59 -27.15 -9.30
N ARG A 49 -6.04 -25.93 -9.01
CA ARG A 49 -6.46 -24.93 -9.97
C ARG A 49 -5.98 -23.55 -9.54
N LYS A 50 -6.24 -22.55 -10.38
CA LYS A 50 -5.94 -21.16 -10.08
C LYS A 50 -7.10 -20.47 -9.37
N ALA A 51 -6.84 -19.34 -8.72
CA ALA A 51 -7.90 -18.55 -8.11
C ALA A 51 -8.82 -17.91 -9.16
N THR A 52 -8.31 -17.57 -10.33
CA THR A 52 -9.09 -17.29 -11.54
C THR A 52 -9.35 -18.62 -12.25
N PHE A 53 -10.62 -19.00 -12.40
CA PHE A 53 -10.98 -20.33 -12.86
C PHE A 53 -12.30 -20.34 -13.61
N LYS A 54 -12.44 -21.36 -14.47
CA LYS A 54 -13.71 -21.85 -14.98
C LYS A 54 -14.09 -23.07 -14.14
N LYS A 55 -15.34 -23.18 -13.70
CA LYS A 55 -15.75 -24.25 -12.76
C LYS A 55 -15.49 -25.66 -13.31
N TYR A 56 -15.71 -25.85 -14.61
CA TYR A 56 -15.38 -27.05 -15.38
C TYR A 56 -15.38 -26.68 -16.89
N ALA A 57 -14.83 -27.54 -17.75
CA ALA A 57 -14.61 -27.24 -19.17
C ALA A 57 -15.89 -26.76 -19.90
N GLN A 58 -17.04 -27.34 -19.57
CA GLN A 58 -18.36 -27.06 -20.17
C GLN A 58 -19.24 -26.14 -19.31
N ALA A 59 -18.67 -25.38 -18.36
CA ALA A 59 -19.46 -24.51 -17.50
C ALA A 59 -20.30 -23.51 -18.31
N ILE A 60 -21.56 -23.32 -17.90
CA ILE A 60 -22.47 -22.32 -18.46
C ILE A 60 -22.83 -21.33 -17.34
N PRO A 61 -22.61 -20.02 -17.54
CA PRO A 61 -21.93 -19.42 -18.69
C PRO A 61 -20.42 -19.73 -18.64
N GLY A 62 -19.80 -19.78 -19.83
CA GLY A 62 -18.41 -20.20 -20.01
C GLY A 62 -17.35 -19.23 -19.48
N SER A 63 -17.77 -18.12 -18.89
CA SER A 63 -16.91 -17.08 -18.36
C SER A 63 -16.14 -17.52 -17.11
N PHE A 64 -14.90 -17.03 -17.00
CA PHE A 64 -14.07 -17.22 -15.82
C PHE A 64 -14.64 -16.45 -14.63
N SER A 65 -14.22 -16.85 -13.43
CA SER A 65 -14.52 -16.16 -12.17
C SER A 65 -13.29 -16.17 -11.27
N ILE A 66 -13.22 -15.24 -10.32
CA ILE A 66 -12.17 -15.22 -9.30
C ILE A 66 -12.78 -15.71 -7.99
N GLN A 67 -12.20 -16.76 -7.40
CA GLN A 67 -12.49 -17.08 -6.02
C GLN A 67 -11.77 -16.09 -5.13
N LYS A 68 -12.55 -15.22 -4.49
CA LYS A 68 -12.06 -14.31 -3.47
C LYS A 68 -12.62 -14.75 -2.13
N ALA A 69 -11.73 -15.09 -1.20
CA ALA A 69 -12.11 -15.28 0.19
C ALA A 69 -12.51 -13.94 0.84
N ASP A 70 -12.80 -13.98 2.13
CA ASP A 70 -13.07 -12.78 2.92
C ASP A 70 -11.85 -11.85 3.03
N LYS A 71 -12.05 -10.61 3.48
CA LYS A 71 -10.94 -9.69 3.79
C LYS A 71 -10.05 -10.30 4.87
N ALA A 72 -8.76 -10.37 4.57
CA ALA A 72 -7.79 -10.95 5.50
C ALA A 72 -7.66 -10.10 6.78
N PRO A 73 -7.60 -10.73 7.97
CA PRO A 73 -7.37 -10.02 9.22
C PRO A 73 -6.11 -9.16 9.22
N CYS A 74 -5.03 -9.61 8.58
CA CYS A 74 -3.79 -8.85 8.45
C CYS A 74 -3.98 -7.51 7.71
N ARG A 75 -4.93 -7.43 6.77
CA ARG A 75 -5.29 -6.18 6.09
C ARG A 75 -6.12 -5.27 6.99
N LEU A 76 -7.03 -5.84 7.78
CA LEU A 76 -7.86 -5.09 8.72
C LEU A 76 -7.03 -4.50 9.88
N ALA A 77 -6.03 -5.25 10.34
CA ALA A 77 -5.10 -4.82 11.38
C ALA A 77 -4.05 -3.82 10.90
N CYS A 78 -3.83 -3.70 9.58
CA CYS A 78 -2.89 -2.73 9.03
C CYS A 78 -3.53 -1.33 9.03
N PRO A 79 -2.94 -0.31 9.69
CA PRO A 79 -3.49 1.04 9.70
C PRO A 79 -3.59 1.67 8.30
N ALA A 80 -2.68 1.28 7.40
CA ALA A 80 -2.69 1.72 6.00
C ALA A 80 -3.60 0.86 5.10
N GLY A 81 -4.29 -0.15 5.64
CA GLY A 81 -5.23 -0.99 4.89
C GLY A 81 -4.60 -1.77 3.72
N LEU A 82 -3.30 -2.06 3.80
CA LEU A 82 -2.50 -2.63 2.71
C LEU A 82 -3.03 -3.99 2.24
N ASN A 83 -2.85 -4.28 0.95
CA ASN A 83 -3.10 -5.60 0.40
C ASN A 83 -1.98 -6.59 0.73
N VAL A 84 -1.91 -7.00 2.01
CA VAL A 84 -0.89 -7.91 2.55
C VAL A 84 -0.83 -9.23 1.78
N GLN A 85 -1.97 -9.86 1.54
CA GLN A 85 -2.02 -11.12 0.80
C GLN A 85 -1.44 -10.98 -0.61
N GLY A 86 -1.75 -9.86 -1.28
CA GLY A 86 -1.28 -9.60 -2.64
C GLY A 86 0.24 -9.50 -2.71
N TYR A 87 0.84 -8.61 -1.93
CA TYR A 87 2.30 -8.41 -2.01
C TYR A 87 3.08 -9.61 -1.44
N VAL A 88 2.58 -10.28 -0.39
CA VAL A 88 3.19 -11.52 0.12
C VAL A 88 3.18 -12.62 -0.93
N GLN A 89 2.08 -12.77 -1.68
CA GLN A 89 2.03 -13.72 -2.78
C GLN A 89 3.02 -13.35 -3.89
N MET A 90 3.18 -12.07 -4.22
CA MET A 90 4.18 -11.65 -5.22
C MET A 90 5.61 -11.96 -4.77
N VAL A 91 5.93 -11.74 -3.49
CA VAL A 91 7.23 -12.11 -2.91
C VAL A 91 7.45 -13.62 -3.01
N LYS A 92 6.43 -14.45 -2.74
CA LYS A 92 6.51 -15.91 -2.89
C LYS A 92 6.87 -16.34 -4.32
N GLU A 93 6.36 -15.63 -5.33
CA GLU A 93 6.63 -15.89 -6.75
C GLU A 93 7.96 -15.26 -7.23
N GLY A 94 8.74 -14.60 -6.35
CA GLY A 94 9.95 -13.86 -6.73
C GLY A 94 9.68 -12.56 -7.49
N LYS A 95 8.44 -12.10 -7.51
CA LYS A 95 7.96 -10.91 -8.23
C LYS A 95 8.06 -9.66 -7.36
N TYR A 96 9.28 -9.24 -7.04
CA TYR A 96 9.53 -8.14 -6.09
C TYR A 96 9.04 -6.78 -6.59
N LYS A 97 9.15 -6.52 -7.91
CA LYS A 97 8.60 -5.30 -8.53
C LYS A 97 7.09 -5.20 -8.32
N GLU A 98 6.35 -6.25 -8.70
CA GLU A 98 4.89 -6.28 -8.57
C GLU A 98 4.44 -6.25 -7.09
N SER A 99 5.23 -6.82 -6.19
CA SER A 99 5.04 -6.66 -4.74
C SER A 99 5.07 -5.19 -4.32
N LEU A 100 6.11 -4.45 -4.75
CA LEU A 100 6.24 -3.02 -4.46
C LEU A 100 5.13 -2.19 -5.12
N GLU A 101 4.75 -2.47 -6.36
CA GLU A 101 3.62 -1.84 -7.02
C GLU A 101 2.31 -2.02 -6.23
N ILE A 102 2.11 -3.16 -5.58
CA ILE A 102 0.95 -3.39 -4.71
C ILE A 102 1.06 -2.56 -3.43
N ILE A 103 2.22 -2.52 -2.78
CA ILE A 103 2.43 -1.79 -1.52
C ILE A 103 2.27 -0.29 -1.74
N MET A 104 2.89 0.23 -2.79
CA MET A 104 3.01 1.66 -3.07
C MET A 104 1.71 2.29 -3.57
N LYS A 105 0.70 1.49 -3.92
CA LYS A 105 -0.67 2.00 -4.12
C LYS A 105 -1.18 2.79 -2.90
N ASP A 106 -0.77 2.40 -1.71
CA ASP A 106 -1.28 2.95 -0.46
C ASP A 106 -0.16 3.50 0.46
N LEU A 107 1.07 2.99 0.35
CA LEU A 107 2.18 3.35 1.26
C LEU A 107 3.46 3.73 0.48
N PRO A 108 3.98 4.97 0.63
CA PRO A 108 5.17 5.41 -0.10
C PRO A 108 6.52 5.01 0.48
N LEU A 109 6.54 4.44 1.70
CA LEU A 109 7.77 4.13 2.44
C LEU A 109 7.89 2.62 2.74
N PRO A 110 7.89 1.73 1.72
CA PRO A 110 7.91 0.28 1.91
C PRO A 110 9.14 -0.24 2.65
N GLY A 111 10.34 0.22 2.31
CA GLY A 111 11.63 -0.13 2.90
C GLY A 111 11.82 0.39 4.32
N VAL A 112 11.34 1.61 4.65
CA VAL A 112 11.27 2.09 6.04
C VAL A 112 10.33 1.19 6.85
N LEU A 113 9.08 0.99 6.41
CA LEU A 113 8.12 0.17 7.17
C LEU A 113 8.46 -1.32 7.18
N GLY A 114 9.26 -1.82 6.23
CA GLY A 114 9.85 -3.16 6.30
C GLY A 114 10.83 -3.33 7.47
N ARG A 115 11.30 -2.24 8.09
CA ARG A 115 12.29 -2.28 9.17
C ARG A 115 11.72 -1.89 10.53
N ILE A 116 10.86 -0.88 10.56
CA ILE A 116 10.42 -0.26 11.82
C ILE A 116 8.94 -0.48 12.15
N CYS A 117 8.17 -1.11 11.26
CA CYS A 117 6.74 -1.31 11.50
C CYS A 117 6.53 -2.21 12.73
N PRO A 118 5.58 -1.87 13.62
CA PRO A 118 5.21 -2.70 14.77
C PRO A 118 4.35 -3.91 14.37
N HIS A 119 4.19 -4.19 13.07
CA HIS A 119 3.67 -5.43 12.51
C HIS A 119 2.36 -5.99 13.13
N GLY A 120 1.41 -5.15 13.54
CA GLY A 120 0.10 -5.62 14.04
C GLY A 120 -0.69 -6.53 13.07
N CYS A 121 -0.33 -6.51 11.78
CA CYS A 121 -0.82 -7.46 10.78
C CYS A 121 -0.36 -8.91 11.00
N GLU A 122 0.77 -9.13 11.67
CA GLU A 122 1.31 -10.44 12.03
C GLU A 122 0.59 -10.99 13.26
N ASP A 123 0.30 -10.14 14.26
CA ASP A 123 -0.49 -10.50 15.44
C ASP A 123 -1.91 -10.99 15.06
N ALA A 124 -2.51 -10.38 14.04
CA ALA A 124 -3.82 -10.77 13.53
C ALA A 124 -3.77 -11.95 12.54
N CYS A 125 -2.60 -12.49 12.20
CA CYS A 125 -2.46 -13.46 11.12
C CYS A 125 -3.13 -14.80 11.46
N ARG A 126 -4.05 -15.27 10.59
CA ARG A 126 -4.73 -16.57 10.79
C ARG A 126 -3.77 -17.76 10.82
N ARG A 127 -2.57 -17.63 10.24
CA ARG A 127 -1.57 -18.70 10.26
C ARG A 127 -1.13 -19.03 11.70
N ALA A 128 -1.17 -18.04 12.60
CA ALA A 128 -0.90 -18.23 14.03
C ALA A 128 -1.89 -19.17 14.74
N GLN A 129 -3.02 -19.52 14.11
CA GLN A 129 -3.97 -20.52 14.62
C GLN A 129 -3.56 -21.96 14.28
N VAL A 130 -2.53 -22.12 13.44
CA VAL A 130 -2.01 -23.42 13.01
C VAL A 130 -0.57 -23.59 13.50
N ASP A 131 0.28 -22.60 13.24
CA ASP A 131 1.67 -22.52 13.70
C ASP A 131 2.09 -21.05 13.93
N ASP A 132 3.09 -20.53 13.22
CA ASP A 132 3.63 -19.18 13.40
C ASP A 132 3.02 -18.17 12.39
N PRO A 133 2.87 -16.88 12.77
CA PRO A 133 2.45 -15.87 11.83
C PRO A 133 3.46 -15.72 10.69
N VAL A 134 2.94 -15.38 9.51
CA VAL A 134 3.78 -15.00 8.37
C VAL A 134 4.59 -13.75 8.74
N ALA A 135 5.90 -13.75 8.47
CA ALA A 135 6.81 -12.62 8.66
C ALA A 135 6.57 -11.49 7.64
N ILE A 136 5.38 -10.91 7.66
CA ILE A 136 4.86 -9.92 6.70
C ILE A 136 5.76 -8.68 6.60
N ARG A 137 6.28 -8.18 7.72
CA ARG A 137 7.18 -7.03 7.77
C ARG A 137 8.49 -7.36 7.05
N ASP A 138 9.05 -8.53 7.31
CA ASP A 138 10.33 -8.94 6.74
C ASP A 138 10.20 -9.27 5.25
N LEU A 139 9.05 -9.81 4.81
CA LEU A 139 8.76 -9.98 3.38
C LEU A 139 8.60 -8.63 2.66
N LYS A 140 8.03 -7.61 3.34
CA LYS A 140 7.99 -6.23 2.80
C LYS A 140 9.39 -5.66 2.67
N ARG A 141 10.24 -5.86 3.69
CA ARG A 141 11.65 -5.50 3.63
C ARG A 141 12.36 -6.19 2.48
N LEU A 142 12.18 -7.51 2.33
CA LEU A 142 12.79 -8.28 1.25
C LEU A 142 12.40 -7.70 -0.12
N ALA A 143 11.12 -7.39 -0.35
CA ALA A 143 10.68 -6.78 -1.60
C ALA A 143 11.39 -5.44 -1.88
N ALA A 144 11.50 -4.56 -0.87
CA ALA A 144 12.15 -3.26 -0.99
C ALA A 144 13.68 -3.35 -1.09
N ASP A 145 14.28 -4.42 -0.57
CA ASP A 145 15.73 -4.66 -0.66
C ASP A 145 16.12 -5.34 -1.99
N GLN A 146 15.18 -6.03 -2.66
CA GLN A 146 15.41 -6.74 -3.92
C GLN A 146 15.08 -5.92 -5.17
N PHE A 147 14.27 -4.86 -5.05
CA PHE A 147 13.93 -3.99 -6.16
C PHE A 147 13.95 -2.54 -5.69
N ASP A 148 14.57 -1.65 -6.47
CA ASP A 148 14.67 -0.24 -6.12
C ASP A 148 13.28 0.42 -6.23
N PRO A 149 12.72 0.98 -5.15
CA PRO A 149 11.41 1.59 -5.21
C PRO A 149 11.35 2.79 -6.18
N ARG A 150 12.49 3.45 -6.47
CA ARG A 150 12.55 4.58 -7.41
C ARG A 150 12.22 4.19 -8.85
N ASP A 151 12.39 2.92 -9.19
CA ASP A 151 12.11 2.36 -10.52
C ASP A 151 10.64 1.90 -10.67
N ILE A 152 9.82 2.08 -9.63
CA ILE A 152 8.39 1.80 -9.69
C ILE A 152 7.67 2.95 -10.38
N GLU A 153 6.98 2.63 -11.48
CA GLU A 153 6.17 3.60 -12.19
C GLU A 153 4.91 3.96 -11.36
N ILE A 154 4.85 5.21 -10.94
CA ILE A 154 3.73 5.72 -10.13
C ILE A 154 2.83 6.55 -11.03
N ALA A 155 1.66 5.99 -11.37
CA ALA A 155 0.64 6.70 -12.14
C ALA A 155 0.20 7.98 -11.42
N CYS A 156 0.41 9.12 -12.07
CA CYS A 156 -0.01 10.43 -11.62
C CYS A 156 -1.12 10.97 -12.52
N ALA A 157 -2.14 11.58 -11.93
CA ALA A 157 -3.14 12.33 -12.68
C ALA A 157 -2.49 13.55 -13.38
N PRO A 158 -3.14 14.11 -14.42
CA PRO A 158 -2.66 15.33 -15.06
C PRO A 158 -2.37 16.43 -14.05
N LYS A 159 -1.28 17.18 -14.29
CA LYS A 159 -0.86 18.27 -13.41
C LYS A 159 -1.97 19.30 -13.28
N ARG A 160 -2.14 19.80 -12.06
CA ARG A 160 -3.06 20.87 -11.72
C ARG A 160 -2.29 22.12 -11.31
N ASP A 161 -2.94 23.27 -11.41
CA ASP A 161 -2.31 24.56 -11.11
C ASP A 161 -2.20 24.83 -9.60
N GLU A 162 -3.04 24.19 -8.77
CA GLU A 162 -3.00 24.40 -7.33
C GLU A 162 -1.76 23.78 -6.69
N LYS A 163 -1.21 24.49 -5.69
CA LYS A 163 -0.08 24.04 -4.88
C LYS A 163 -0.44 23.96 -3.41
N VAL A 164 0.17 22.99 -2.71
CA VAL A 164 -0.01 22.78 -1.27
C VAL A 164 1.32 22.95 -0.55
N ALA A 165 1.34 23.71 0.54
CA ALA A 165 2.47 23.76 1.46
C ALA A 165 2.31 22.67 2.52
N ILE A 166 3.37 21.94 2.80
CA ILE A 166 3.41 20.91 3.84
C ILE A 166 4.46 21.32 4.85
N ILE A 167 4.12 21.38 6.13
CA ILE A 167 5.06 21.78 7.19
C ILE A 167 5.53 20.54 7.93
N GLY A 168 6.79 20.15 7.74
CA GLY A 168 7.42 18.96 8.29
C GLY A 168 7.56 17.83 7.27
N SER A 169 8.75 17.24 7.21
CA SER A 169 9.12 16.13 6.32
C SER A 169 9.13 14.77 7.02
N GLY A 170 8.40 14.64 8.13
CA GLY A 170 8.17 13.35 8.79
C GLY A 170 7.30 12.39 7.96
N PRO A 171 6.99 11.20 8.48
CA PRO A 171 6.18 10.19 7.78
C PRO A 171 4.86 10.75 7.23
N ALA A 172 4.18 11.58 8.02
CA ALA A 172 2.91 12.19 7.64
C ALA A 172 3.05 13.19 6.47
N GLY A 173 4.09 14.03 6.50
CA GLY A 173 4.34 15.02 5.45
C GLY A 173 4.77 14.37 4.13
N LEU A 174 5.69 13.40 4.20
CA LEU A 174 6.12 12.60 3.04
C LEU A 174 4.95 11.84 2.42
N SER A 175 4.10 11.20 3.24
CA SER A 175 2.92 10.49 2.75
C SER A 175 1.90 11.43 2.11
N ALA A 176 1.63 12.59 2.71
CA ALA A 176 0.74 13.58 2.13
C ALA A 176 1.26 14.08 0.77
N ALA A 177 2.55 14.42 0.68
CA ALA A 177 3.18 14.87 -0.56
C ALA A 177 3.07 13.82 -1.68
N TYR A 178 3.36 12.55 -1.36
CA TYR A 178 3.22 11.44 -2.27
C TYR A 178 1.81 11.31 -2.86
N HIS A 179 0.78 11.34 -2.00
CA HIS A 179 -0.60 11.21 -2.45
C HIS A 179 -1.12 12.44 -3.19
N LEU A 180 -0.63 13.63 -2.86
CA LEU A 180 -0.93 14.86 -3.61
C LEU A 180 -0.33 14.80 -5.01
N ALA A 181 0.95 14.42 -5.12
CA ALA A 181 1.62 14.30 -6.41
C ALA A 181 0.92 13.31 -7.34
N ARG A 182 0.47 12.16 -6.81
CA ARG A 182 -0.35 11.18 -7.56
C ARG A 182 -1.68 11.73 -8.05
N LYS A 183 -2.25 12.72 -7.37
CA LYS A 183 -3.47 13.42 -7.78
C LYS A 183 -3.19 14.62 -8.71
N GLY A 184 -1.94 14.78 -9.16
CA GLY A 184 -1.51 15.87 -10.03
C GLY A 184 -1.28 17.20 -9.30
N ILE A 185 -1.39 17.22 -7.96
CA ILE A 185 -1.22 18.41 -7.13
C ILE A 185 0.23 18.48 -6.65
N GLN A 186 0.92 19.56 -6.99
CA GLN A 186 2.30 19.75 -6.57
C GLN A 186 2.36 20.29 -5.14
N SER A 187 3.41 19.92 -4.40
CA SER A 187 3.58 20.35 -3.02
C SER A 187 5.03 20.75 -2.71
N VAL A 188 5.16 21.71 -1.80
CA VAL A 188 6.46 22.12 -1.23
C VAL A 188 6.44 21.76 0.25
N ILE A 189 7.39 20.92 0.67
CA ILE A 189 7.60 20.59 2.09
C ILE A 189 8.59 21.60 2.68
N TYR A 190 8.21 22.23 3.79
CA TYR A 190 9.05 23.08 4.61
C TYR A 190 9.48 22.29 5.85
N GLU A 191 10.77 21.94 5.92
CA GLU A 191 11.37 21.18 7.01
C GLU A 191 12.23 22.08 7.89
N ALA A 192 12.03 22.01 9.19
CA ALA A 192 12.78 22.80 10.17
C ALA A 192 14.24 22.35 10.28
N LEU A 193 14.49 21.05 10.17
CA LEU A 193 15.82 20.45 10.31
C LEU A 193 16.68 20.63 9.04
N PRO A 194 18.01 20.47 9.13
CA PRO A 194 18.90 20.55 7.97
C PRO A 194 18.69 19.44 6.93
N GLU A 195 18.09 18.31 7.33
CA GLU A 195 17.86 17.14 6.49
C GLU A 195 16.42 16.62 6.62
N PRO A 196 15.83 16.08 5.54
CA PRO A 196 14.44 15.62 5.53
C PRO A 196 14.26 14.23 6.17
N GLY A 197 13.06 13.94 6.66
CA GLY A 197 12.66 12.65 7.25
C GLY A 197 12.12 12.76 8.67
N GLY A 198 12.20 13.94 9.29
CA GLY A 198 11.70 14.18 10.65
C GLY A 198 12.18 13.12 11.65
N MET A 199 11.26 12.58 12.45
CA MET A 199 11.58 11.55 13.46
C MET A 199 12.11 10.23 12.89
N LEU A 200 11.89 9.92 11.60
CA LEU A 200 12.54 8.76 10.96
C LEU A 200 14.06 8.96 10.90
N ARG A 201 14.51 10.20 10.67
CA ARG A 201 15.92 10.56 10.69
C ARG A 201 16.41 10.75 12.12
N VAL A 202 15.82 11.65 12.89
CA VAL A 202 16.45 12.05 14.16
C VAL A 202 16.12 11.14 15.34
N GLY A 203 15.03 10.39 15.28
CA GLY A 203 14.57 9.56 16.41
C GLY A 203 14.98 8.08 16.33
N ILE A 204 15.17 7.53 15.12
CA ILE A 204 15.45 6.11 14.93
C ILE A 204 16.95 5.91 14.66
N PRO A 205 17.63 5.04 15.43
CA PRO A 205 19.03 4.72 15.21
C PRO A 205 19.30 4.10 13.83
N ASP A 206 20.46 4.39 13.25
CA ASP A 206 20.85 3.93 11.90
C ASP A 206 20.85 2.40 11.74
N HIS A 207 21.28 1.66 12.78
CA HIS A 207 21.26 0.19 12.75
C HIS A 207 19.84 -0.40 12.67
N ARG A 208 18.80 0.36 13.08
CA ARG A 208 17.39 -0.03 12.91
C ARG A 208 16.81 0.48 11.60
N LEU A 209 17.16 1.71 11.22
CA LEU A 209 16.73 2.33 9.96
C LEU A 209 17.91 3.01 9.28
N PRO A 210 18.57 2.33 8.33
CA PRO A 210 19.73 2.88 7.63
C PRO A 210 19.37 4.15 6.86
N ARG A 211 20.19 5.20 6.95
CA ARG A 211 19.94 6.50 6.28
C ARG A 211 19.70 6.34 4.79
N LYS A 212 20.52 5.52 4.13
CA LYS A 212 20.38 5.23 2.70
C LYS A 212 18.97 4.75 2.31
N VAL A 213 18.33 3.93 3.14
CA VAL A 213 16.96 3.44 2.86
C VAL A 213 15.96 4.58 2.91
N LEU A 214 16.07 5.44 3.93
CA LEU A 214 15.24 6.63 4.06
C LEU A 214 15.47 7.61 2.91
N ASP A 215 16.74 7.87 2.56
CA ASP A 215 17.12 8.79 1.49
C ASP A 215 16.56 8.35 0.14
N THR A 216 16.66 7.06 -0.19
CA THR A 216 16.10 6.48 -1.42
C THR A 216 14.59 6.70 -1.53
N GLU A 217 13.84 6.54 -0.43
CA GLU A 217 12.39 6.71 -0.46
C GLU A 217 11.95 8.19 -0.43
N ILE A 218 12.77 9.07 0.15
CA ILE A 218 12.56 10.53 0.03
C ILE A 218 12.82 10.98 -1.41
N GLU A 219 13.90 10.51 -2.03
CA GLU A 219 14.24 10.81 -3.42
C GLU A 219 13.13 10.38 -4.37
N LEU A 220 12.55 9.19 -4.15
CA LEU A 220 11.38 8.73 -4.88
C LEU A 220 10.23 9.74 -4.85
N ILE A 221 9.94 10.32 -3.68
CA ILE A 221 8.87 11.31 -3.53
C ILE A 221 9.24 12.61 -4.26
N GLN A 222 10.51 13.02 -4.21
CA GLN A 222 11.02 14.17 -4.95
C GLN A 222 10.92 13.97 -6.47
N ASN A 223 11.15 12.75 -6.97
CA ASN A 223 11.02 12.39 -8.39
C ASN A 223 9.57 12.54 -8.91
N LEU A 224 8.57 12.60 -8.03
CA LEU A 224 7.19 12.92 -8.39
C LEU A 224 6.93 14.44 -8.54
N GLY A 225 7.96 15.27 -8.37
CA GLY A 225 7.90 16.74 -8.44
C GLY A 225 7.74 17.43 -7.09
N VAL A 226 7.80 16.70 -5.98
CA VAL A 226 7.73 17.29 -4.64
C VAL A 226 9.03 18.04 -4.32
N GLU A 227 8.90 19.32 -3.98
CA GLU A 227 10.03 20.13 -3.51
C GLU A 227 10.15 20.02 -2.00
N ILE A 228 11.38 19.96 -1.47
CA ILE A 228 11.65 19.95 -0.03
C ILE A 228 12.66 21.05 0.29
N LYS A 229 12.27 21.99 1.16
CA LYS A 229 13.10 23.08 1.67
C LYS A 229 13.45 22.80 3.11
N THR A 230 14.73 22.52 3.38
CA THR A 230 15.26 22.32 4.74
C THR A 230 15.64 23.65 5.37
N ASN A 231 15.92 23.65 6.68
CA ASN A 231 16.21 24.86 7.46
C ASN A 231 15.11 25.94 7.34
N ALA A 232 13.86 25.52 7.18
CA ALA A 232 12.71 26.38 6.98
C ALA A 232 11.62 26.08 8.03
N PRO A 233 11.86 26.36 9.32
CA PRO A 233 10.87 26.15 10.36
C PRO A 233 9.68 27.10 10.18
N LEU A 234 8.48 26.62 10.51
CA LEU A 234 7.33 27.50 10.72
C LEU A 234 7.56 28.32 11.99
N GLY A 235 7.45 29.64 11.91
CA GLY A 235 7.84 30.52 13.00
C GLY A 235 7.84 32.00 12.60
N PRO A 236 8.62 32.86 13.28
CA PRO A 236 8.63 34.30 13.04
C PRO A 236 8.95 34.70 11.60
N ASP A 237 9.81 33.93 10.91
CA ASP A 237 10.26 34.23 9.54
C ASP A 237 9.41 33.56 8.45
N LEU A 238 8.49 32.66 8.84
CA LEU A 238 7.59 31.95 7.95
C LEU A 238 6.32 31.56 8.68
N THR A 239 5.26 32.31 8.45
CA THR A 239 3.92 32.08 9.01
C THR A 239 3.02 31.32 8.02
N VAL A 240 1.86 30.88 8.51
CA VAL A 240 0.84 30.26 7.66
C VAL A 240 0.27 31.27 6.65
N ASP A 241 0.09 32.53 7.07
CA ASP A 241 -0.41 33.59 6.20
C ASP A 241 0.56 33.89 5.07
N ASP A 242 1.88 33.93 5.34
CA ASP A 242 2.91 34.09 4.31
C ASP A 242 2.84 33.00 3.23
N LEU A 243 2.42 31.78 3.59
CA LEU A 243 2.25 30.69 2.63
C LEU A 243 1.02 30.92 1.74
N PHE A 244 -0.08 31.40 2.31
CA PHE A 244 -1.25 31.77 1.50
C PHE A 244 -0.95 32.96 0.59
N GLU A 245 -0.20 33.95 1.06
CA GLU A 245 0.27 35.09 0.26
C GLU A 245 1.22 34.66 -0.88
N LYS A 246 2.04 33.63 -0.65
CA LYS A 246 2.86 32.97 -1.69
C LYS A 246 2.04 32.16 -2.71
N GLY A 247 0.72 32.10 -2.56
CA GLY A 247 -0.21 31.50 -3.51
C GLY A 247 -0.52 30.02 -3.27
N PHE A 248 -0.11 29.44 -2.14
CA PHE A 248 -0.52 28.08 -1.76
C PHE A 248 -2.03 28.05 -1.49
N LYS A 249 -2.72 27.01 -1.98
CA LYS A 249 -4.18 26.85 -1.80
C LYS A 249 -4.56 26.12 -0.52
N ALA A 250 -3.61 25.38 0.06
CA ALA A 250 -3.78 24.72 1.34
C ALA A 250 -2.43 24.60 2.05
N VAL A 251 -2.49 24.52 3.38
CA VAL A 251 -1.35 24.25 4.25
C VAL A 251 -1.65 23.01 5.08
N TYR A 252 -0.77 22.01 5.05
CA TYR A 252 -0.87 20.79 5.84
C TYR A 252 0.20 20.78 6.93
N LEU A 253 -0.23 20.80 8.19
CA LEU A 253 0.67 20.82 9.35
C LEU A 253 1.05 19.38 9.75
N ALA A 254 2.29 18.98 9.45
CA ALA A 254 2.87 17.68 9.74
C ALA A 254 4.13 17.79 10.63
N ILE A 255 4.12 18.76 11.56
CA ILE A 255 5.28 19.17 12.36
C ILE A 255 5.70 18.14 13.44
N GLY A 256 4.84 17.19 13.77
CA GLY A 256 5.12 16.18 14.81
C GLY A 256 5.29 16.77 16.22
N ALA A 257 5.85 15.97 17.13
CA ALA A 257 6.08 16.33 18.53
C ALA A 257 7.58 16.23 18.86
N HIS A 258 8.31 17.32 18.63
CA HIS A 258 9.77 17.36 18.82
C HIS A 258 10.22 17.63 20.27
N ARG A 259 9.33 18.16 21.11
CA ARG A 259 9.66 18.47 22.51
C ARG A 259 9.44 17.24 23.39
N GLY A 260 10.44 16.93 24.21
CA GLY A 260 10.31 15.94 25.28
C GLY A 260 9.43 16.45 26.42
N ILE A 261 9.02 15.53 27.28
CA ILE A 261 8.33 15.84 28.54
C ILE A 261 9.40 16.12 29.59
N ASP A 262 9.32 17.29 30.22
CA ASP A 262 10.16 17.60 31.39
C ASP A 262 9.65 16.80 32.60
N LEU A 263 10.56 16.21 33.36
CA LEU A 263 10.24 15.44 34.56
C LEU A 263 9.81 16.35 35.72
N GLY A 264 10.07 17.66 35.64
CA GLY A 264 9.69 18.62 36.69
C GLY A 264 10.45 18.41 37.99
N VAL A 265 11.61 17.76 37.92
CA VAL A 265 12.53 17.59 39.05
C VAL A 265 13.77 18.44 38.82
N PRO A 266 14.31 19.13 39.83
CA PRO A 266 15.57 19.86 39.68
C PRO A 266 16.73 18.91 39.38
N GLY A 267 17.52 19.23 38.35
CA GLY A 267 18.69 18.45 37.91
C GLY A 267 18.59 18.07 36.45
#